data_AF-A0A1E5WA87-F1
#
_entry.id   AF-A0A1E5WA87-F1
#
_cell.length_a   1.000
_cell.length_b   1.000
_cell.length_c   1.000
_cell.angle_alpha   90.00
_cell.angle_beta   90.00
_cell.angle_gamma   90.00
#
_symmetry.space_group_name_H-M   'P 1'
#
loop_
_entity.id
_entity.type
_entity.pdbx_description
1 polymer ?
#
loop_
_entity_poly.entity_id
_entity_poly.type
_entity_poly.pdbx_seq_one_letter_code
_entity_poly.pdbx_strand_id
1 'polypeptide(L)' 'MKGMCCRELEAVPAECRCMALRVMAEETPVTVGQSCWLAQAQFAPTLVAEGECGLRTVHGIRFCFVLGAED' A
#
# COMPACT_ATOMS: atom_id res chain seq x y z
N MET A 1 8.03 13.12 5.40
CA MET A 1 6.91 12.14 5.49
C MET A 1 7.11 10.98 4.52
N LYS A 2 7.11 11.19 3.19
CA LYS A 2 7.33 10.15 2.17
C LYS A 2 8.58 9.27 2.40
N GLY A 3 9.73 9.88 2.69
CA GLY A 3 10.98 9.13 2.91
C GLY A 3 10.97 8.18 4.12
N MET A 4 10.18 8.47 5.16
CA MET A 4 10.00 7.55 6.29
C MET A 4 9.07 6.41 5.91
N CYS A 5 7.92 6.71 5.29
CA CYS A 5 6.97 5.71 4.78
C CYS A 5 7.66 4.70 3.84
N CYS A 6 8.45 5.18 2.87
CA CYS A 6 9.15 4.30 1.95
C CYS A 6 10.20 3.42 2.63
N ARG A 7 10.88 3.94 3.66
CA ARG A 7 11.86 3.16 4.45
C ARG A 7 11.18 2.06 5.25
N GLU A 8 10.05 2.36 5.87
CA GLU A 8 9.25 1.37 6.61
C GLU A 8 8.68 0.30 5.68
N LEU A 9 8.19 0.70 4.50
CA LEU A 9 7.67 -0.23 3.50
C LEU A 9 8.77 -1.11 2.86
N GLU A 10 9.99 -0.57 2.71
CA GLU A 10 11.14 -1.34 2.21
C GLU A 10 11.54 -2.45 3.19
N ALA A 11 11.45 -2.19 4.50
CA ALA A 11 11.72 -3.16 5.56
C ALA A 11 10.70 -4.31 5.59
N VAL A 12 9.52 -4.14 5.00
CA VAL A 12 8.55 -5.22 4.80
C VAL A 12 9.05 -6.12 3.65
N PRO A 13 9.08 -7.47 3.83
CA PRO A 13 9.43 -8.41 2.77
C PRO A 13 8.59 -8.19 1.51
N ALA A 14 9.18 -8.40 0.32
CA ALA A 14 8.54 -8.09 -0.95
C ALA A 14 7.19 -8.80 -1.13
N GLU A 15 7.10 -10.03 -0.63
CA GLU A 15 5.91 -10.87 -0.59
C GLU A 15 4.79 -10.32 0.30
N CYS A 16 5.12 -9.54 1.33
CA CYS A 16 4.17 -9.02 2.31
C CYS A 16 3.77 -7.56 2.06
N ARG A 17 4.44 -6.83 1.15
CA ARG A 17 4.21 -5.38 0.95
C ARG A 17 2.76 -5.06 0.59
N CYS A 18 2.13 -5.82 -0.29
CA CYS A 18 0.73 -5.58 -0.67
C CYS A 18 -0.22 -5.87 0.49
N MET A 19 0.06 -6.91 1.29
CA MET A 19 -0.72 -7.20 2.49
C MET A 19 -0.59 -6.10 3.54
N ALA A 20 0.62 -5.60 3.79
CA ALA A 20 0.86 -4.51 4.72
C ALA A 20 0.10 -3.24 4.32
N LEU A 21 0.09 -2.89 3.03
CA LEU A 21 -0.66 -1.75 2.51
C LEU A 21 -2.18 -1.93 2.63
N ARG A 22 -2.68 -3.16 2.44
CA ARG A 22 -4.09 -3.51 2.64
C ARG A 22 -4.50 -3.31 4.10
N VAL A 23 -3.74 -3.86 5.05
CA VAL A 23 -4.02 -3.70 6.49
C VAL A 23 -4.02 -2.21 6.86
N MET A 24 -3.06 -1.44 6.37
CA MET A 24 -3.01 0.01 6.61
C MET A 24 -4.26 0.73 6.12
N ALA A 25 -4.80 0.36 4.94
CA ALA A 25 -6.01 0.96 4.38
C ALA A 25 -7.29 0.52 5.10
N GLU A 26 -7.37 -0.74 5.52
CA GLU A 26 -8.54 -1.31 6.21
C GLU A 26 -8.63 -0.85 7.67
N GLU A 27 -7.50 -0.69 8.36
CA GLU A 27 -7.41 -0.25 9.75
C GLU A 27 -7.48 1.27 9.93
N THR A 28 -7.61 2.06 8.84
CA THR A 28 -7.84 3.50 8.95
C THR A 28 -9.13 3.75 9.73
N PRO A 29 -9.07 4.47 10.87
CA PRO A 29 -10.23 4.65 11.73
C PRO A 29 -11.37 5.40 11.04
N VAL A 30 -12.60 4.98 11.33
CA VAL A 30 -13.85 5.56 10.78
C VAL A 30 -13.97 7.08 11.04
N THR A 31 -13.21 7.59 12.02
CA THR A 31 -13.16 9.01 12.40
C THR A 31 -12.63 9.95 11.31
N VAL A 32 -11.93 9.42 10.29
CA VAL A 32 -11.39 10.22 9.17
C VAL A 32 -12.50 10.60 8.16
N GLY A 33 -13.70 10.02 8.28
CA GLY A 33 -14.80 10.20 7.34
C GLY A 33 -14.68 9.30 6.11
N GLN A 34 -15.82 8.85 5.60
CA GLN A 34 -15.88 7.79 4.57
C GLN A 34 -15.18 8.15 3.25
N SER A 35 -15.19 9.43 2.86
CA SER A 35 -14.53 9.91 1.65
C SER A 35 -13.00 9.85 1.75
N CYS A 36 -12.44 10.20 2.91
CA CYS A 36 -11.00 10.12 3.16
C CYS A 36 -10.54 8.67 3.26
N TRP A 37 -11.33 7.81 3.92
CA TRP A 37 -11.05 6.37 3.97
C TRP A 37 -10.98 5.77 2.55
N LEU A 38 -11.97 6.05 1.69
CA LEU A 38 -11.98 5.56 0.32
C LEU A 38 -10.78 6.06 -0.49
N ALA A 39 -10.45 7.35 -0.36
CA ALA A 39 -9.29 7.92 -1.02
C ALA A 39 -7.97 7.27 -0.57
N GLN A 40 -7.83 6.98 0.73
CA GLN A 40 -6.65 6.28 1.27
C GLN A 40 -6.57 4.85 0.77
N ALA A 41 -7.68 4.11 0.74
CA ALA A 41 -7.72 2.75 0.21
C ALA A 41 -7.33 2.67 -1.27
N GLN A 42 -7.71 3.67 -2.07
CA GLN A 42 -7.31 3.77 -3.48
C GLN A 42 -5.84 4.18 -3.64
N PHE A 43 -5.32 5.01 -2.73
CA PHE A 43 -3.94 5.50 -2.78
C PHE A 43 -2.92 4.49 -2.27
N ALA A 44 -3.20 3.77 -1.18
CA ALA A 44 -2.28 2.82 -0.55
C ALA A 44 -1.55 1.87 -1.54
N PRO A 45 -2.21 1.17 -2.48
CA PRO A 45 -1.53 0.26 -3.40
C PRO A 45 -0.57 0.97 -4.37
N THR A 46 -0.68 2.28 -4.57
CA THR A 46 0.23 3.04 -5.46
C THR A 46 1.59 3.30 -4.80
N LEU A 47 1.73 3.12 -3.48
CA LEU A 47 2.97 3.39 -2.76
C LEU A 47 4.16 2.55 -3.25
N VAL A 48 3.92 1.35 -3.80
CA VAL A 48 4.98 0.53 -4.41
C VAL A 48 5.40 0.99 -5.81
N ALA A 49 4.60 1.84 -6.47
CA ALA A 49 4.85 2.28 -7.83
C ALA A 49 6.11 3.16 -7.93
N GLU A 50 6.67 3.26 -9.13
CA GLU A 50 7.90 4.01 -9.40
C GLU A 50 7.80 5.51 -9.07
N GLY A 51 6.61 6.11 -9.21
CA GLY A 51 6.35 7.49 -8.79
C GLY A 51 6.32 7.69 -7.27
N GLU A 52 6.19 6.60 -6.50
CA GLU A 52 6.15 6.62 -5.04
C GLU A 52 7.42 6.08 -4.40
N CYS A 53 7.43 4.84 -3.91
CA CYS A 53 8.60 4.23 -3.27
C CYS A 53 9.39 3.30 -4.21
N GLY A 54 8.83 2.92 -5.37
CA GLY A 54 9.52 2.11 -6.38
C GLY A 54 9.91 0.70 -5.94
N LEU A 55 9.19 0.13 -4.99
CA LEU A 55 9.50 -1.16 -4.35
C LEU A 55 8.87 -2.34 -5.12
N ARG A 56 9.61 -3.44 -5.26
CA ARG A 56 9.10 -4.67 -5.88
C ARG A 56 8.13 -5.39 -4.95
N THR A 57 7.12 -6.06 -5.50
CA THR A 57 6.16 -6.89 -4.77
C THR A 57 6.40 -8.38 -5.07
N VAL A 58 5.52 -9.26 -4.55
CA VAL A 58 5.55 -10.72 -4.77
C VAL A 58 5.63 -11.11 -6.26
N HIS A 59 5.02 -10.32 -7.15
CA HIS A 59 5.00 -10.60 -8.58
C HIS A 59 6.27 -10.09 -9.31
N GLY A 60 7.28 -9.60 -8.57
CA GLY A 60 8.49 -8.98 -9.13
C GLY A 60 8.25 -7.62 -9.81
N ILE A 61 7.01 -7.15 -9.82
CA ILE A 61 6.59 -5.85 -10.39
C ILE A 61 6.42 -4.81 -9.27
N ARG A 62 6.35 -3.53 -9.64
CA ARG A 62 6.15 -2.40 -8.73
C ARG A 62 4.68 -2.00 -8.66
N PHE A 63 3.82 -2.99 -8.44
CA PHE A 63 2.37 -2.83 -8.44
C PHE A 63 1.75 -3.82 -7.47
N CYS A 64 0.77 -3.36 -6.70
CA CYS A 64 -0.14 -4.22 -5.95
C CYS A 64 -1.48 -4.22 -6.70
N PHE A 65 -1.96 -5.41 -7.04
CA PHE A 65 -3.32 -5.53 -7.55
C PHE A 65 -4.28 -5.01 -6.49
N VAL A 66 -5.20 -4.15 -6.91
CA VAL A 66 -6.18 -3.56 -6.00
C VAL A 66 -6.93 -4.70 -5.30
N LEU A 67 -7.01 -4.59 -3.97
CA LEU A 67 -7.74 -5.42 -3.00
C LEU A 67 -8.68 -6.46 -3.65
N GLY A 68 -8.19 -7.69 -3.88
CA GLY A 68 -9.04 -8.82 -4.29
C GLY A 68 -8.67 -9.57 -5.56
N ALA A 69 -7.52 -9.33 -6.19
CA ALA A 69 -7.08 -10.11 -7.36
C ALA A 69 -6.10 -11.25 -7.01
N GLU A 70 -6.28 -11.87 -5.85
CA GLU A 70 -5.59 -13.11 -5.47
C GLU A 70 -6.66 -14.20 -5.35
N ASP A 71 -7.12 -14.72 -6.49
CA ASP A 71 -7.86 -15.98 -6.64
C ASP A 71 -7.05 -16.94 -7.54
#